data_AF-A0A0U4P621-F1
#
_entry.id   AF-A0A0U4P621-F1
#
_cell.length_a   1.000
_cell.length_b   1.000
_cell.length_c   1.000
_cell.angle_alpha   90.00
_cell.angle_beta   90.00
_cell.angle_gamma   90.00
#
_symmetry.space_group_name_H-M   'P 1'
#
loop_
_entity.id
_entity.type
_entity.pdbx_description
1 polymer ?
#
loop_
_entity_poly.entity_id
_entity_poly.type
_entity_poly.pdbx_seq_one_letter_code
_entity_poly.pdbx_strand_id
1 'polypeptide(L)'
;MKRVAGCLLGFLFGMAEVQAQVPPATSGAAPGILMITRGDTYSASGCDVGVRVQGRLMGTLMPGQSASYNLPPGEVVVSLTSAGQGYCAAPMATTPSQSILLAPGEIKQYRIVATEGGYYLAPMPLY
;
A
#
# COMPACT_ATOMS: atom_id res chain seq x y z
N MET A 1 -41.84 -62.90 5.27
CA MET A 1 -40.68 -63.14 4.38
C MET A 1 -40.27 -61.76 3.86
N LYS A 2 -39.19 -61.11 4.29
CA LYS A 2 -37.77 -61.36 3.95
C LYS A 2 -36.93 -60.44 4.86
N ARG A 3 -35.89 -60.94 5.52
CA ARG A 3 -34.95 -60.16 6.35
C ARG A 3 -33.74 -59.73 5.51
N VAL A 4 -33.29 -58.48 5.65
CA VAL A 4 -31.94 -57.98 5.27
C VAL A 4 -31.67 -56.83 6.27
N ALA A 5 -30.85 -56.91 7.33
CA ALA A 5 -29.48 -57.38 7.54
C ALA A 5 -28.41 -56.46 6.90
N GLY A 6 -27.79 -55.63 7.75
CA GLY A 6 -26.40 -55.16 7.62
C GLY A 6 -26.18 -53.94 6.73
N CYS A 7 -25.63 -52.86 7.28
CA CYS A 7 -24.17 -52.67 7.27
C CYS A 7 -23.83 -51.39 8.02
N LEU A 8 -23.17 -51.56 9.15
CA LEU A 8 -22.26 -50.55 9.71
C LEU A 8 -21.26 -50.17 8.61
N LEU A 9 -21.33 -48.96 8.07
CA LEU A 9 -20.26 -48.38 7.27
C LEU A 9 -19.96 -46.99 7.83
N GLY A 10 -18.75 -46.89 8.37
CA GLY A 10 -18.31 -45.87 9.30
C GLY A 10 -18.31 -44.47 8.71
N PHE A 11 -18.93 -43.57 9.45
CA PHE A 11 -18.73 -42.13 9.33
C PHE A 11 -17.43 -41.76 10.07
N LEU A 12 -16.28 -42.11 9.48
CA LEU A 12 -14.97 -41.59 9.85
C LEU A 12 -14.51 -40.63 8.75
N PHE A 13 -15.24 -39.53 8.60
CA PHE A 13 -14.74 -38.39 7.85
C PHE A 13 -13.71 -37.69 8.73
N GLY A 14 -12.44 -37.90 8.39
CA GLY A 14 -11.31 -37.25 9.03
C GLY A 14 -11.50 -35.74 9.05
N MET A 15 -11.42 -35.17 10.25
CA MET A 15 -11.26 -33.75 10.45
C MET A 15 -9.90 -33.40 9.85
N ALA A 16 -9.88 -32.96 8.59
CA ALA A 16 -8.70 -32.33 8.01
C ALA A 16 -8.52 -31.00 8.74
N GLU A 17 -7.63 -31.00 9.72
CA GLU A 17 -7.21 -29.83 10.46
C GLU A 17 -6.54 -28.88 9.45
N VAL A 18 -7.28 -27.88 9.00
CA VAL A 18 -6.71 -26.75 8.25
C VAL A 18 -5.81 -26.02 9.23
N GLN A 19 -4.52 -26.38 9.24
CA GLN A 19 -3.51 -25.63 9.95
C GLN A 19 -3.39 -24.27 9.26
N ALA A 20 -3.97 -23.24 9.88
CA ALA A 20 -3.70 -21.87 9.53
C ALA A 20 -2.21 -21.62 9.80
N GLN A 21 -1.40 -21.78 8.75
CA GLN A 21 0.00 -21.40 8.75
C GLN A 21 0.08 -19.89 8.99
N VAL A 22 0.35 -19.50 10.23
CA VAL A 22 0.66 -18.12 10.56
C VAL A 22 1.99 -17.82 9.87
N PRO A 23 2.05 -16.88 8.91
CA PRO A 23 3.30 -16.55 8.25
C PRO A 23 4.33 -16.15 9.32
N PRO A 24 5.60 -16.57 9.21
CA PRO A 24 6.62 -16.22 10.18
C PRO A 24 6.65 -14.70 10.34
N ALA A 25 6.50 -14.23 11.59
CA ALA A 25 6.64 -12.82 11.91
C ALA A 25 8.03 -12.37 11.43
N THR A 26 8.07 -11.46 10.46
CA THR A 26 9.30 -10.76 10.09
C THR A 26 9.88 -10.16 11.35
N SER A 27 11.17 -10.45 11.62
CA SER A 27 11.94 -9.99 12.78
C SER A 27 11.48 -8.61 13.28
N GLY A 28 11.10 -8.52 14.56
CA GLY A 28 10.37 -7.41 15.20
C GLY A 28 11.06 -6.05 15.29
N ALA A 29 11.70 -5.60 14.22
CA ALA A 29 12.16 -4.23 14.06
C ALA A 29 10.94 -3.30 13.97
N ALA A 30 11.01 -2.15 14.66
CA ALA A 30 9.95 -1.16 14.62
C ALA A 30 9.70 -0.70 13.17
N PRO A 31 8.43 -0.55 12.74
CA PRO A 31 8.12 -0.07 11.41
C PRO A 31 8.66 1.35 11.20
N GLY A 32 9.11 1.64 9.99
CA GLY A 32 9.34 3.02 9.55
C GLY A 32 7.99 3.68 9.20
N ILE A 33 7.93 5.00 9.30
CA ILE A 33 6.76 5.80 8.95
C ILE A 33 7.12 6.70 7.77
N LEU A 34 6.48 6.47 6.63
CA LEU A 34 6.56 7.37 5.50
C LEU A 34 5.33 8.29 5.52
N MET A 35 5.55 9.58 5.70
CA MET A 35 4.49 10.58 5.71
C MET A 35 4.56 11.41 4.43
N ILE A 36 3.47 11.42 3.67
CA ILE A 36 3.38 12.09 2.36
C ILE A 36 2.27 13.13 2.43
N THR A 37 2.62 14.36 2.10
CA THR A 37 1.71 15.51 2.06
C THR A 37 1.48 15.97 0.63
N ARG A 38 0.22 16.15 0.25
CA ARG A 38 -0.16 16.92 -0.93
C ARG A 38 -0.45 18.36 -0.50
N GLY A 39 0.17 19.32 -1.17
CA GLY A 39 -0.09 20.73 -0.93
C GLY A 39 -1.56 21.11 -1.14
N ASP A 40 -1.97 22.20 -0.49
CA ASP A 40 -3.30 22.82 -0.55
C ASP A 40 -3.58 23.59 -1.85
N THR A 41 -2.51 24.05 -2.50
CA THR A 41 -2.55 24.87 -3.70
C THR A 41 -2.76 23.99 -4.93
N TYR A 42 -3.76 24.35 -5.73
CA TYR A 42 -4.20 23.65 -6.95
C TYR A 42 -3.16 23.66 -8.09
N SER A 43 -1.98 24.25 -7.87
CA SER A 43 -1.05 24.74 -8.90
C SER A 43 -0.33 23.69 -9.73
N ALA A 44 -0.67 22.41 -9.57
CA ALA A 44 0.14 21.32 -10.09
C ALA A 44 -0.62 20.37 -11.05
N SER A 45 -1.90 20.06 -10.81
CA SER A 45 -2.65 19.17 -11.72
C SER A 45 -4.17 19.16 -11.55
N GLY A 46 -4.71 19.73 -10.45
CA GLY A 46 -6.12 19.61 -10.06
C GLY A 46 -6.59 18.20 -9.68
N CYS A 47 -5.93 17.15 -10.19
CA CYS A 47 -6.25 15.75 -9.94
C CYS A 47 -5.82 15.29 -8.55
N ASP A 48 -6.52 14.30 -8.01
CA ASP A 48 -6.03 13.57 -6.84
C ASP A 48 -4.76 12.79 -7.15
N VAL A 49 -3.98 12.50 -6.12
CA VAL A 49 -2.70 11.80 -6.28
C VAL A 49 -2.77 10.47 -5.58
N GLY A 50 -2.74 9.39 -6.35
CA GLY A 50 -2.60 8.04 -5.85
C GLY A 50 -1.14 7.78 -5.44
N VAL A 51 -0.96 7.29 -4.21
CA VAL A 51 0.34 6.84 -3.69
C VAL A 51 0.44 5.33 -3.88
N ARG A 52 1.44 4.88 -4.63
CA ARG A 52 1.74 3.47 -4.81
C ARG A 52 3.03 3.10 -4.10
N VAL A 53 2.97 2.07 -3.27
CA VAL A 53 4.14 1.50 -2.58
C VAL A 53 4.36 0.09 -3.12
N GLN A 54 5.59 -0.20 -3.54
CA GLN A 54 5.95 -1.47 -4.20
C GLN A 54 4.98 -1.80 -5.35
N GLY A 55 4.65 -0.80 -6.16
CA GLY A 55 3.73 -0.93 -7.29
C GLY A 55 2.25 -1.13 -6.91
N ARG A 56 1.86 -1.09 -5.63
CA ARG A 56 0.47 -1.26 -5.18
C ARG A 56 -0.11 0.06 -4.66
N LEU A 57 -1.32 0.43 -5.07
CA LEU A 57 -2.00 1.64 -4.57
C LEU A 57 -2.33 1.48 -3.07
N MET A 58 -1.77 2.37 -2.24
CA MET A 58 -1.97 2.38 -0.79
C MET A 58 -3.00 3.43 -0.35
N GLY A 59 -3.21 4.47 -1.16
CA GLY A 59 -4.17 5.52 -0.86
C GLY A 59 -4.15 6.62 -1.91
N THR A 60 -5.10 7.53 -1.81
CA THR A 60 -5.24 8.69 -2.69
C THR A 60 -5.34 9.94 -1.84
N LEU A 61 -4.58 10.98 -2.21
CA LEU A 61 -4.53 12.26 -1.49
C LEU A 61 -5.25 13.36 -2.28
N MET A 62 -6.27 13.94 -1.65
CA MET A 62 -6.93 15.17 -2.10
C MET A 62 -6.08 16.40 -1.77
N PRO A 63 -6.36 17.60 -2.34
CA PRO A 63 -5.58 18.79 -2.05
C PRO A 63 -5.55 19.09 -0.55
N GLY A 64 -4.37 19.43 -0.03
CA GLY A 64 -4.16 19.73 1.39
C GLY A 64 -4.14 18.51 2.33
N GLN A 65 -4.25 17.28 1.81
CA GLN A 65 -4.21 16.08 2.64
C GLN A 65 -2.79 15.54 2.84
N SER A 66 -2.61 14.87 3.99
CA SER A 66 -1.44 14.05 4.29
C SER A 66 -1.87 12.64 4.68
N ALA A 67 -1.02 11.66 4.40
CA ALA A 67 -1.17 10.30 4.91
C ALA A 67 0.17 9.77 5.44
N SER A 68 0.08 8.88 6.43
CA SER A 68 1.21 8.19 7.01
C SER A 68 1.08 6.69 6.75
N TYR A 69 2.17 6.09 6.27
CA TYR A 69 2.26 4.68 5.94
C TYR A 69 3.27 4.00 6.85
N ASN A 70 2.82 3.03 7.64
CA ASN A 70 3.71 2.16 8.42
C ASN A 70 4.25 1.09 7.48
N LEU A 71 5.57 1.12 7.26
CA LEU A 71 6.24 0.28 6.28
C LEU A 71 7.34 -0.54 6.97
N PRO A 72 7.61 -1.77 6.49
CA PRO A 72 8.78 -2.51 6.94
C PRO A 72 10.05 -1.68 6.74
N PRO A 73 11.03 -1.76 7.65
CA PRO A 73 12.31 -1.10 7.44
C PRO A 73 13.03 -1.69 6.22
N GLY A 74 13.82 -0.87 5.55
CA GLY A 74 14.53 -1.20 4.32
C GLY A 74 14.16 -0.28 3.15
N GLU A 75 14.53 -0.72 1.95
CA GLU A 75 14.27 0.02 0.73
C GLU A 75 12.81 -0.14 0.28
N VAL A 76 12.14 0.98 0.06
CA VAL A 76 10.75 1.04 -0.40
C VAL A 76 10.69 1.83 -1.70
N VAL A 77 10.13 1.21 -2.74
CA VAL A 77 9.86 1.87 -4.01
C VAL A 77 8.50 2.55 -3.95
N VAL A 78 8.47 3.86 -4.14
CA VAL A 78 7.24 4.67 -4.14
C VAL A 78 7.05 5.30 -5.51
N SER A 79 5.84 5.21 -6.04
CA SER A 79 5.43 5.93 -7.25
C SER A 79 4.12 6.66 -7.00
N LEU A 80 3.90 7.71 -7.77
CA LEU A 80 2.69 8.52 -7.70
C LEU A 80 1.92 8.38 -9.01
N THR A 81 0.63 8.65 -9.00
CA THR A 81 -0.21 8.59 -10.20
C THR A 81 -1.37 9.56 -10.06
N SER A 82 -1.88 10.07 -11.18
CA SER A 82 -3.14 10.82 -11.17
C SER A 82 -4.28 9.89 -10.78
N ALA A 83 -5.19 10.41 -9.96
CA ALA A 83 -6.40 9.76 -9.53
C ALA A 83 -7.57 10.74 -9.66
N GLY A 84 -8.76 10.20 -9.87
CA GLY A 84 -9.99 10.98 -10.07
C GLY A 84 -10.69 10.64 -11.38
N GLN A 85 -11.71 11.42 -11.71
CA GLN A 85 -12.56 11.21 -12.88
C GLN A 85 -12.11 12.06 -14.08
N GLY A 86 -12.61 11.73 -15.27
CA GLY A 86 -12.40 12.51 -16.49
C GLY A 86 -10.92 12.56 -16.90
N TYR A 87 -10.40 13.76 -17.11
CA TYR A 87 -8.98 13.99 -17.46
C TYR A 87 -8.00 13.34 -16.47
N CYS A 88 -8.40 13.17 -15.21
CA CYS A 88 -7.56 12.55 -14.17
C CYS A 88 -7.53 11.02 -14.20
N ALA A 89 -8.43 10.38 -14.98
CA ALA A 89 -8.50 8.93 -15.07
C ALA A 89 -7.35 8.34 -15.91
N ALA A 90 -6.76 9.15 -16.79
CA ALA A 90 -5.55 8.77 -17.49
C ALA A 90 -4.33 9.01 -16.57
N PRO A 91 -3.49 8.00 -16.31
CA PRO A 91 -2.23 8.21 -15.60
C PRO A 91 -1.34 9.15 -16.42
N MET A 92 -0.77 10.17 -15.77
CA MET A 92 0.26 11.00 -16.40
C MET A 92 1.40 10.11 -16.92
N ALA A 93 1.85 10.37 -18.15
CA ALA A 93 2.63 9.43 -18.96
C ALA A 93 3.94 8.96 -18.30
N THR A 94 4.51 9.71 -17.36
CA THR A 94 5.78 9.34 -16.71
C THR A 94 5.86 9.84 -15.27
N THR A 95 5.36 9.07 -14.30
CA THR A 95 5.70 9.36 -12.89
C THR A 95 6.87 8.46 -12.46
N PRO A 96 8.08 9.00 -12.28
CA PRO A 96 9.23 8.18 -11.89
C PRO A 96 9.01 7.57 -10.51
N SER A 97 9.40 6.31 -10.36
CA SER A 97 9.47 5.69 -9.05
C SER A 97 10.69 6.21 -8.29
N GLN A 98 10.54 6.43 -6.99
CA GLN A 98 11.60 6.84 -6.09
C GLN A 98 11.85 5.75 -5.06
N SER A 99 13.11 5.39 -4.90
CA SER A 99 13.56 4.51 -3.84
C SER A 99 13.80 5.32 -2.56
N ILE A 100 13.21 4.87 -1.46
CA ILE A 100 13.32 5.50 -0.14
C ILE A 100 13.80 4.42 0.83
N LEU A 101 14.96 4.63 1.43
CA LEU A 101 15.46 3.79 2.51
C LEU A 101 14.86 4.25 3.84
N LEU A 102 14.14 3.36 4.54
CA LEU A 102 13.58 3.62 5.87
C LEU A 102 14.33 2.80 6.92
N ALA A 103 14.91 3.47 7.91
CA ALA A 103 15.46 2.79 9.08
C ALA A 103 14.34 2.35 10.05
N PRO A 104 14.57 1.33 10.91
CA PRO A 104 13.59 0.93 11.92
C PRO A 104 13.16 2.09 12.83
N GLY A 105 11.86 2.33 12.94
CA GLY A 105 11.29 3.43 13.73
C GLY A 105 11.51 4.82 13.15
N GLU A 106 12.13 4.97 11.97
CA GLU A 106 12.38 6.27 11.35
C GLU A 106 11.07 6.86 10.82
N ILE A 107 10.91 8.18 10.98
CA ILE A 107 9.85 8.95 10.31
C ILE A 107 10.50 9.77 9.20
N LYS A 108 10.07 9.57 7.95
CA LYS A 108 10.44 10.44 6.84
C LYS A 108 9.24 11.19 6.31
N GLN A 109 9.38 12.50 6.14
CA GLN A 109 8.35 13.37 5.57
C GLN A 109 8.70 13.81 4.16
N TYR A 110 7.71 13.76 3.27
CA TYR A 110 7.81 14.22 1.90
C TYR A 110 6.59 15.04 1.52
N ARG A 111 6.78 15.99 0.59
CA ARG A 111 5.68 16.61 -0.16
C ARG A 111 5.65 16.12 -1.58
N ILE A 112 4.45 16.05 -2.12
CA ILE A 112 4.24 15.87 -3.56
C ILE A 112 4.51 17.20 -4.26
N VAL A 113 5.33 17.13 -5.31
CA VAL A 113 5.53 18.18 -6.30
C VAL A 113 4.97 17.66 -7.62
N ALA A 114 4.20 18.49 -8.35
CA ALA A 114 3.86 18.18 -9.73
C ALA A 114 4.59 19.11 -10.68
N THR A 115 4.90 18.55 -11.85
CA THR A 115 5.51 19.21 -13.00
C THR A 115 4.73 18.79 -14.24
N GLU A 116 5.04 19.40 -15.39
CA GLU A 116 4.47 18.96 -16.67
C GLU A 116 4.77 17.48 -16.97
N GLY A 117 5.89 16.96 -16.44
CA GLY A 117 6.31 15.56 -16.62
C GLY A 117 5.60 14.56 -15.71
N GLY A 118 4.91 15.01 -14.65
CA GLY A 118 4.29 14.14 -13.65
C GLY A 118 4.58 14.57 -12.22
N TYR A 119 4.41 13.65 -11.27
CA TYR A 119 4.61 13.91 -9.85
C TYR A 119 5.95 13.35 -9.34
N TYR A 120 6.48 13.95 -8.29
CA TYR A 120 7.56 13.36 -7.50
C TYR A 120 7.48 13.79 -6.03
N LEU A 121 8.17 13.05 -5.16
CA LEU A 121 8.33 13.32 -3.75
C LEU A 121 9.58 14.16 -3.51
N ALA A 122 9.41 15.32 -2.91
CA ALA A 122 10.49 16.14 -2.39
C ALA A 122 10.58 16.00 -0.86
N PRO A 123 11.77 15.77 -0.27
CA PRO A 123 11.93 15.72 1.18
C PRO A 123 11.40 16.98 1.85
N MET A 124 10.77 16.82 3.02
CA MET A 124 10.41 17.92 3.91
C MET A 124 11.19 17.79 5.23
N PRO A 125 11.69 18.90 5.79
CA PRO A 125 12.29 18.88 7.11
C PRO A 125 11.24 18.56 8.18
N LEU A 126 11.61 17.70 9.14
CA LEU A 126 10.89 17.53 10.41
C LEU A 126 11.23 18.76 11.27
N TYR A 127 10.24 19.56 11.65
CA TYR A 127 10.41 20.72 12.54
C TYR A 127 9.90 20.44 13.95
#